data_AF-A0A1Y2GLL2-F1
#
_entry.id   AF-A0A1Y2GLL2-F1
#
_cell.length_a   1.000
_cell.length_b   1.000
_cell.length_c   1.000
_cell.angle_alpha   90.00
_cell.angle_beta   90.00
_cell.angle_gamma   90.00
#
_symmetry.space_group_name_H-M   'P 1'
#
loop_
_entity.id
_entity.type
_entity.pdbx_description
1 polymer ?
#
loop_
_entity_poly.entity_id
_entity_poly.type
_entity_poly.pdbx_seq_one_letter_code
_entity_poly.pdbx_strand_id
1 'polypeptide(L)'
;MRIHQIANVSKALKFLEERTDEPLGSIGTEDIVDGKLKLTLGLLWIIIYRFQIQQIANTMTDLYPFLATEDILQVDAKQALLRWVRYQLEDYSDVIPPIQDFHRSWRTGLAFAALIHRHDPEFL
;
A
#
# COMPACT_ATOMS: atom_id res chain seq x y z
N MET A 1 -3.78 -11.04 31.66
CA MET A 1 -3.97 -12.51 31.49
C MET A 1 -4.14 -12.84 30.01
N ARG A 2 -3.61 -13.97 29.52
CA ARG A 2 -3.67 -14.39 28.10
C ARG A 2 -5.10 -14.39 27.53
N ILE A 3 -6.08 -14.73 28.35
CA ILE A 3 -7.50 -14.71 27.98
C ILE A 3 -7.99 -13.33 27.50
N HIS A 4 -7.50 -12.24 28.10
CA HIS A 4 -7.85 -10.88 27.66
C HIS A 4 -7.18 -10.52 26.33
N GLN A 5 -5.96 -11.00 26.10
CA GLN A 5 -5.27 -10.78 24.82
C GLN A 5 -6.00 -11.50 23.69
N ILE A 6 -6.40 -12.76 23.91
CA ILE A 6 -7.21 -13.54 22.96
C ILE A 6 -8.52 -12.80 22.65
N ALA A 7 -9.25 -12.34 23.67
CA ALA A 7 -10.50 -11.61 23.46
C ALA A 7 -10.31 -10.31 22.64
N ASN A 8 -9.25 -9.54 22.92
CA ASN A 8 -8.96 -8.31 22.19
C ASN A 8 -8.57 -8.57 20.74
N VAL A 9 -7.68 -9.53 20.49
CA VAL A 9 -7.22 -9.87 19.14
C VAL A 9 -8.37 -10.47 18.33
N SER A 10 -9.17 -11.35 18.92
CA SER A 10 -10.34 -11.93 18.24
C SER A 10 -11.32 -10.85 17.79
N LYS A 11 -11.57 -9.84 18.63
CA LYS A 11 -12.41 -8.69 18.26
C LYS A 11 -11.80 -7.88 17.10
N ALA A 12 -10.49 -7.66 17.11
CA ALA A 12 -9.80 -6.95 16.04
C ALA A 12 -9.84 -7.71 14.71
N LEU A 13 -9.57 -9.02 14.72
CA LEU A 13 -9.62 -9.86 13.53
C LEU A 13 -11.03 -9.89 12.93
N LYS A 14 -12.07 -10.05 13.76
CA LYS A 14 -13.46 -10.01 13.29
C LYS A 14 -13.81 -8.68 12.60
N PHE A 15 -13.41 -7.56 13.19
CA PHE A 15 -13.61 -6.24 12.56
C PHE A 15 -12.91 -6.14 11.20
N LEU A 16 -11.70 -6.68 11.10
CA LEU A 16 -10.94 -6.67 9.84
C LEU A 16 -11.60 -7.56 8.77
N GLU A 17 -12.08 -8.75 9.12
CA GLU A 17 -12.82 -9.63 8.19
C GLU A 17 -14.08 -8.93 7.65
N GLU A 18 -14.85 -8.28 8.51
CA GLU A 18 -16.07 -7.55 8.13
C GLU A 18 -15.79 -6.34 7.22
N ARG A 19 -14.59 -5.75 7.29
CA ARG A 19 -14.29 -4.46 6.64
C ARG A 19 -13.40 -4.57 5.40
N THR A 20 -12.65 -5.66 5.25
CA THR A 20 -11.64 -5.80 4.20
C THR A 20 -12.03 -6.74 3.07
N ASP A 21 -13.13 -7.50 3.18
CA ASP A 21 -13.54 -8.55 2.23
C ASP A 21 -12.41 -9.55 1.88
N GLU A 22 -11.39 -9.62 2.73
CA GLU A 22 -10.19 -10.43 2.54
C GLU A 22 -10.21 -11.57 3.57
N PRO A 23 -10.07 -12.83 3.16
CA PRO A 23 -10.12 -13.93 4.09
C PRO A 23 -8.87 -13.91 4.99
N LEU A 24 -9.04 -13.48 6.24
CA LEU A 24 -8.02 -13.62 7.30
C LEU A 24 -7.82 -15.08 7.72
N GLY A 25 -8.48 -16.04 7.06
CA GLY A 25 -8.56 -17.46 7.44
C GLY A 25 -7.22 -18.22 7.56
N SER A 26 -6.09 -17.58 7.25
CA SER A 26 -4.75 -18.10 7.52
C SER A 26 -4.12 -17.60 8.83
N ILE A 27 -4.75 -16.64 9.53
CA ILE A 27 -4.26 -15.96 10.74
C ILE A 27 -5.25 -16.19 11.89
N GLY A 28 -4.89 -17.08 12.82
CA GLY A 28 -5.63 -17.32 14.04
C GLY A 28 -5.36 -16.26 15.12
N THR A 29 -6.26 -16.18 16.10
CA THR A 29 -6.11 -15.27 17.25
C THR A 29 -4.88 -15.64 18.08
N GLU A 30 -4.65 -16.95 18.29
CA GLU A 30 -3.48 -17.47 18.99
C GLU A 30 -2.18 -17.12 18.28
N ASP A 31 -2.16 -17.08 16.95
CA ASP A 31 -0.96 -16.78 16.18
C ASP A 31 -0.43 -15.37 16.49
N ILE A 32 -1.32 -14.43 16.73
CA ILE A 32 -0.97 -13.05 17.08
C ILE A 32 -0.64 -12.93 18.56
N VAL A 33 -1.43 -13.54 19.44
CA VAL A 33 -1.19 -13.48 20.90
C VAL A 33 0.13 -14.15 21.28
N ASP A 34 0.47 -15.26 20.63
CA ASP A 34 1.70 -16.01 20.87
C ASP A 34 2.89 -15.47 20.03
N GLY A 35 2.69 -14.40 19.25
CA GLY A 35 3.76 -13.65 18.60
C GLY A 35 4.41 -14.35 17.39
N LYS A 36 3.65 -15.13 16.61
CA LYS A 36 4.16 -15.76 15.38
C LYS A 36 4.50 -14.70 14.32
N LEU A 37 5.78 -14.30 14.29
CA LEU A 37 6.30 -13.19 13.48
C LEU A 37 5.76 -13.12 12.05
N LYS A 38 5.81 -14.22 11.29
CA LYS A 38 5.34 -14.24 9.89
C LYS A 38 3.86 -13.87 9.76
N LEU A 39 3.02 -14.38 10.67
CA LEU A 39 1.58 -14.13 10.65
C LEU A 39 1.26 -12.73 11.20
N THR A 40 2.00 -12.26 12.19
CA THR A 40 1.92 -10.87 12.65
C THR A 40 2.27 -9.86 11.55
N LEU A 41 3.35 -10.11 10.79
CA LEU A 41 3.70 -9.28 9.64
C LEU A 41 2.67 -9.38 8.52
N GLY A 42 2.11 -10.57 8.27
CA GLY A 42 1.00 -10.76 7.34
C GLY A 42 -0.23 -9.93 7.72
N LEU A 43 -0.61 -9.92 9.00
CA LEU A 43 -1.73 -9.11 9.50
C LEU A 43 -1.46 -7.60 9.31
N LEU A 44 -0.27 -7.13 9.66
CA LEU A 44 0.12 -5.73 9.48
C LEU A 44 0.09 -5.33 8.00
N TRP A 45 0.56 -6.21 7.12
CA TRP A 45 0.51 -6.00 5.68
C TRP A 45 -0.93 -5.82 5.18
N ILE A 46 -1.86 -6.69 5.59
CA ILE A 46 -3.27 -6.61 5.21
C ILE A 46 -3.86 -5.25 5.65
N ILE A 47 -3.58 -4.82 6.89
CA ILE A 47 -4.06 -3.53 7.40
C ILE A 47 -3.52 -2.37 6.56
N ILE A 48 -2.21 -2.33 6.30
CA ILE A 48 -1.58 -1.27 5.48
C ILE A 48 -2.14 -1.29 4.06
N TYR A 49 -2.22 -2.47 3.45
CA TYR A 49 -2.68 -2.63 2.09
C TYR A 49 -4.13 -2.14 1.94
N ARG A 50 -5.05 -2.60 2.79
CA ARG A 50 -6.47 -2.31 2.69
C ARG A 50 -6.82 -0.87 3.06
N PHE A 51 -6.19 -0.33 4.11
CA PHE A 51 -6.55 0.99 4.61
C PHE A 51 -5.70 2.13 4.07
N GLN A 52 -4.51 1.86 3.50
CA GLN A 52 -3.66 2.93 2.95
C GLN A 52 -3.49 2.79 1.44
N ILE A 53 -3.04 1.63 0.97
CA ILE A 53 -2.69 1.45 -0.45
C ILE A 53 -3.93 1.35 -1.34
N GLN A 54 -4.93 0.55 -0.95
CA GLN A 54 -6.15 0.36 -1.74
C GLN A 54 -6.95 1.66 -1.88
N GLN A 55 -6.91 2.55 -0.88
CA GLN A 55 -7.57 3.85 -0.96
C GLN A 55 -6.99 4.74 -2.08
N ILE A 56 -5.71 4.57 -2.44
CA ILE A 56 -5.07 5.33 -3.52
C ILE A 56 -5.76 5.06 -4.84
N ALA A 57 -6.10 3.80 -5.14
CA ALA A 57 -6.80 3.46 -6.38
C ALA A 57 -8.15 4.19 -6.48
N ASN A 58 -8.89 4.27 -5.37
CA ASN A 58 -10.15 4.99 -5.31
C ASN A 58 -9.94 6.50 -5.54
N THR A 59 -9.03 7.13 -4.79
CA THR A 59 -8.74 8.57 -4.92
C THR A 59 -8.19 8.94 -6.30
N MET A 60 -7.37 8.08 -6.90
CA MET A 60 -6.76 8.33 -8.20
C MET A 60 -7.80 8.31 -9.33
N THR A 61 -8.86 7.52 -9.18
CA THR A 61 -10.02 7.55 -10.08
C THR A 61 -10.70 8.91 -10.06
N ASP A 62 -10.83 9.52 -8.88
CA ASP A 62 -11.49 10.81 -8.71
C ASP A 62 -10.61 11.97 -9.21
N LEU A 63 -9.32 11.96 -8.88
CA LEU A 63 -8.39 13.06 -9.18
C LEU A 63 -7.78 13.00 -10.58
N TYR A 64 -7.54 11.80 -11.10
CA TYR A 64 -6.89 11.59 -12.41
C TYR A 64 -7.65 10.56 -13.25
N PRO A 65 -8.89 10.85 -13.69
CA PRO A 65 -9.73 9.89 -14.43
C PRO A 65 -9.05 9.35 -15.70
N PHE A 66 -8.20 10.16 -16.36
CA PHE A 66 -7.47 9.77 -17.56
C PHE A 66 -6.36 8.74 -17.30
N LEU A 67 -5.85 8.64 -16.06
CA LEU A 67 -4.88 7.60 -15.67
C LEU A 67 -5.58 6.29 -15.28
N ALA A 68 -6.89 6.34 -15.01
CA ALA A 68 -7.72 5.23 -14.59
C ALA A 68 -8.37 4.53 -15.79
N THR A 69 -7.66 3.57 -16.41
CA THR A 69 -8.30 2.65 -17.37
C THR A 69 -9.13 1.60 -16.61
N GLU A 70 -10.24 1.14 -17.20
CA GLU A 70 -11.18 0.18 -16.57
C GLU A 70 -10.49 -1.06 -15.94
N ASP A 71 -9.38 -1.53 -16.53
CA ASP A 71 -8.55 -2.64 -16.00
C ASP A 71 -7.87 -2.36 -14.64
N ILE A 72 -7.60 -1.10 -14.29
CA ILE A 72 -6.88 -0.74 -13.05
C ILE A 72 -7.83 -0.67 -11.85
N LEU A 73 -9.08 -0.29 -12.11
CA LEU A 73 -10.06 0.08 -11.09
C LEU A 73 -10.48 -1.08 -10.19
N GLN A 74 -10.27 -2.32 -10.64
CA GLN A 74 -10.71 -3.51 -9.89
C GLN A 74 -9.59 -4.40 -9.35
N VAL A 75 -8.32 -4.26 -9.79
CA VAL A 75 -7.39 -5.40 -9.69
C VAL A 75 -6.09 -5.14 -8.93
N ASP A 76 -5.46 -3.95 -8.99
CA ASP A 76 -4.17 -3.75 -8.32
C ASP A 76 -3.84 -2.28 -7.98
N ALA A 77 -4.05 -1.88 -6.72
CA ALA A 77 -3.72 -0.56 -6.21
C ALA A 77 -2.22 -0.23 -6.31
N LYS A 78 -1.36 -1.25 -6.37
CA LYS A 78 0.08 -1.08 -6.63
C LYS A 78 0.31 -0.56 -8.05
N GLN A 79 -0.39 -1.08 -9.06
CA GLN A 79 -0.23 -0.61 -10.44
C GLN A 79 -0.75 0.82 -10.60
N ALA A 80 -1.86 1.15 -9.95
CA ALA A 80 -2.36 2.52 -9.90
C ALA A 80 -1.28 3.47 -9.37
N LEU A 81 -0.72 3.17 -8.19
CA LEU A 81 0.36 3.97 -7.61
C LEU A 81 1.59 4.05 -8.51
N LEU A 82 1.98 2.95 -9.17
CA LEU A 82 3.14 2.95 -10.07
C LEU A 82 2.92 3.86 -11.29
N ARG A 83 1.72 3.88 -11.85
CA ARG A 83 1.35 4.80 -12.93
C ARG A 83 1.35 6.25 -12.46
N TRP A 84 0.81 6.52 -11.26
CA TRP A 84 0.86 7.85 -10.67
C TRP A 84 2.29 8.35 -10.55
N VAL A 85 3.20 7.53 -10.01
CA VAL A 85 4.63 7.90 -9.89
C VAL A 85 5.22 8.24 -11.25
N ARG A 86 4.97 7.42 -12.28
CA ARG A 86 5.48 7.69 -13.64
C ARG A 86 4.96 9.01 -14.20
N TYR A 87 3.68 9.28 -14.00
CA TYR A 87 3.06 10.53 -14.43
C TYR A 87 3.66 11.75 -13.72
N GLN A 88 3.88 11.68 -12.40
CA GLN A 88 4.51 12.77 -11.66
C GLN A 88 5.95 13.05 -12.11
N LEU A 89 6.65 12.03 -12.60
CA LEU A 89 8.07 12.08 -12.94
C LEU A 89 8.35 12.18 -14.44
N GLU A 90 7.33 12.45 -15.27
CA GLU A 90 7.49 12.55 -16.73
C GLU A 90 8.53 13.62 -17.12
N ASP A 91 8.50 14.77 -16.44
CA ASP A 91 9.43 15.90 -16.64
C ASP A 91 10.88 15.60 -16.19
N TYR A 92 11.12 14.49 -15.48
CA TYR A 92 12.45 14.08 -15.00
C TYR A 92 13.06 12.95 -15.84
N SER A 93 12.44 12.60 -16.97
CA SER A 93 12.86 11.47 -17.82
C SER A 93 14.30 11.60 -18.35
N ASP A 94 14.84 12.82 -18.47
CA ASP A 94 16.24 13.08 -18.83
C ASP A 94 17.22 12.95 -17.65
N VAL A 95 16.72 12.92 -16.42
CA VAL A 95 17.52 12.96 -15.18
C VAL A 95 17.51 11.62 -14.46
N ILE A 96 16.40 10.87 -14.52
CA ILE A 96 16.24 9.59 -13.82
C ILE A 96 15.82 8.46 -14.77
N PRO A 97 16.26 7.21 -14.53
CA PRO A 97 15.77 6.06 -15.26
C PRO A 97 14.26 5.84 -15.07
N PRO A 98 13.56 5.20 -16.02
CA PRO A 98 12.13 4.95 -15.91
C PRO A 98 11.80 4.06 -14.70
N ILE A 99 10.79 4.45 -13.93
CA ILE A 99 10.36 3.70 -12.74
C ILE A 99 9.56 2.46 -13.15
N GLN A 100 10.07 1.27 -12.84
CA GLN A 100 9.46 -0.01 -13.27
C GLN A 100 8.80 -0.82 -12.14
N ASP A 101 9.20 -0.59 -10.90
CA ASP A 101 8.77 -1.36 -9.73
C ASP A 101 8.85 -0.50 -8.46
N PHE A 102 8.43 -1.05 -7.31
CA PHE A 102 8.68 -0.51 -5.97
C PHE A 102 9.88 -1.19 -5.29
N HIS A 103 10.91 -1.53 -6.07
CA HIS A 103 12.09 -2.21 -5.56
C HIS A 103 13.37 -1.66 -6.18
N ARG A 104 13.81 -2.14 -7.36
CA ARG A 104 15.12 -1.76 -7.93
C ARG A 104 15.13 -0.31 -8.39
N SER A 105 14.00 0.19 -8.89
CA SER A 105 13.87 1.54 -9.46
C SER A 105 14.10 2.66 -8.45
N TRP A 106 14.04 2.35 -7.15
CA TRP A 106 14.11 3.33 -6.06
C TRP A 106 15.44 3.29 -5.30
N ARG A 107 16.32 2.33 -5.60
CA ARG A 107 17.54 2.07 -4.83
C ARG A 107 18.55 3.22 -4.83
N THR A 108 18.56 4.04 -5.88
CA THR A 108 19.46 5.20 -5.99
C THR A 108 18.98 6.39 -5.16
N GLY A 109 17.74 6.38 -4.69
CA GLY A 109 17.11 7.51 -3.99
C GLY A 109 16.62 8.64 -4.92
N LEU A 110 17.07 8.69 -6.17
CA LEU A 110 16.72 9.77 -7.11
C LEU A 110 15.22 9.88 -7.37
N ALA A 111 14.51 8.75 -7.45
CA ALA A 111 13.06 8.75 -7.62
C ALA A 111 12.32 9.43 -6.46
N PHE A 112 12.80 9.26 -5.22
CA PHE A 112 12.25 9.95 -4.06
C PHE A 112 12.53 11.45 -4.11
N ALA A 113 13.77 11.83 -4.41
CA ALA A 113 14.15 13.23 -4.52
C ALA A 113 13.35 13.97 -5.61
N ALA A 114 13.20 13.35 -6.79
CA ALA A 114 12.43 13.91 -7.89
C ALA A 114 10.94 14.07 -7.53
N LEU A 115 10.34 13.10 -6.83
CA LEU A 115 8.95 13.23 -6.35
C LEU A 115 8.79 14.37 -5.35
N ILE A 116 9.72 14.50 -4.41
CA ILE A 116 9.69 15.59 -3.43
C ILE A 116 9.80 16.93 -4.15
N HIS A 117 10.82 17.11 -5.01
CA HIS A 117 11.00 18.35 -5.78
C HIS A 117 9.81 18.67 -6.70
N ARG A 118 9.11 17.66 -7.24
CA ARG A 118 7.89 17.86 -8.05
C ARG A 118 6.74 18.48 -7.26
N HIS A 119 6.63 18.19 -5.96
CA HIS A 119 5.56 18.66 -5.09
C HIS A 119 5.96 19.89 -4.26
N ASP A 120 7.23 20.01 -3.91
CA ASP A 120 7.82 21.12 -3.18
C ASP A 120 9.24 21.39 -3.70
N PRO A 121 9.37 22.23 -4.75
CA PRO A 121 10.67 22.52 -5.36
C PRO A 121 11.67 23.20 -4.43
N GLU A 122 11.22 23.87 -3.36
CA GLU A 122 12.09 24.60 -2.43
C GLU A 122 12.66 23.71 -1.31
N PHE A 123 12.21 22.46 -1.21
CA PHE A 123 12.59 21.56 -0.12
C PHE A 123 14.01 20.99 -0.25
N LEU A 124 14.53 20.85 -1.47
CA LEU A 124 15.82 20.19 -1.77
C LEU A 124 16.89 21.17 -2.27
#